data_AF-F9W9M7-F1
#
_entry.id   AF-F9W9M7-F1
#
_cell.length_a   1.000
_cell.length_b   1.000
_cell.length_c   1.000
_cell.angle_alpha   90.00
_cell.angle_beta   90.00
_cell.angle_gamma   90.00
#
_symmetry.space_group_name_H-M   'P 1'
#
loop_
_entity.id
_entity.type
_entity.pdbx_description
1 polymer ?
#
loop_
_entity_poly.entity_id
_entity_poly.type
_entity_poly.pdbx_seq_one_letter_code
_entity_poly.pdbx_strand_id
1 'polypeptide(L)'
;MDIDALTRIMTRRVRRRFRYLLSLFVSHSADMSYRAKFTLSHDDAEKLRINNIIAPIHHSQIQGFAWPFCVAELKKAGWRRRMTLWSQEGNLVVRDIHGYTPPLNLYNRIKYLSSVWIGGPALRIDLKASFYQIPISKDASNKLTFWAGSRENGSWYAFKRLPMGHILSPEIMQIAMSTLMGDERFTKHTVTKGDVVIDTWLDDARILSSSARTITRLEQDITRR
;
A
#
# COMPACT_ATOMS: atom_id res chain seq x y z
N MET A 1 0.79 3.99 -10.36
CA MET A 1 -0.53 3.38 -10.62
C MET A 1 -1.55 4.47 -10.91
N ASP A 2 -2.38 4.28 -11.94
CA ASP A 2 -3.55 5.11 -12.23
C ASP A 2 -4.77 4.55 -11.46
N ILE A 3 -5.28 5.33 -10.51
CA ILE A 3 -6.41 4.93 -9.65
C ILE A 3 -7.74 4.97 -10.40
N ASP A 4 -7.89 5.83 -11.39
CA ASP A 4 -9.12 5.89 -12.18
C ASP A 4 -9.21 4.68 -13.10
N ALA A 5 -8.11 4.32 -13.76
CA ALA A 5 -8.04 3.08 -14.54
C ALA A 5 -8.32 1.85 -13.67
N LEU A 6 -7.68 1.73 -12.50
CA LEU A 6 -7.89 0.62 -11.58
C LEU A 6 -9.35 0.56 -11.08
N THR A 7 -9.92 1.69 -10.66
CA THR A 7 -11.29 1.69 -10.12
C THR A 7 -12.36 1.47 -11.17
N ARG A 8 -12.10 1.73 -12.46
CA ARG A 8 -13.04 1.41 -13.55
C ARG A 8 -13.30 -0.09 -13.68
N ILE A 9 -12.27 -0.91 -13.50
CA ILE A 9 -12.37 -2.37 -13.63
C ILE A 9 -12.88 -3.05 -12.36
N MET A 10 -12.89 -2.39 -11.20
CA MET A 10 -13.48 -2.92 -9.96
C MET A 10 -15.01 -3.10 -10.05
N THR A 11 -15.55 -4.10 -9.33
CA THR A 11 -17.01 -4.20 -9.12
C THR A 11 -17.55 -2.96 -8.40
N ARG A 12 -18.86 -2.68 -8.52
CA ARG A 12 -19.47 -1.47 -7.92
C ARG A 12 -19.25 -1.41 -6.39
N ARG A 13 -19.39 -2.55 -5.71
CA ARG A 13 -19.20 -2.69 -4.26
C ARG A 13 -17.74 -2.43 -3.87
N VAL A 14 -16.80 -3.06 -4.56
CA VAL A 14 -15.36 -2.96 -4.29
C VAL A 14 -14.85 -1.55 -4.57
N ARG A 15 -15.26 -0.93 -5.69
CA ARG A 15 -14.95 0.46 -6.00
C ARG A 15 -15.40 1.43 -4.91
N ARG A 16 -16.62 1.25 -4.40
CA ARG A 16 -17.15 2.11 -3.32
C ARG A 16 -16.31 1.94 -2.05
N ARG A 17 -15.98 0.70 -1.67
CA ARG A 17 -15.12 0.42 -0.51
C ARG A 17 -13.73 1.02 -0.68
N PHE A 18 -13.09 0.80 -1.82
CA PHE A 18 -11.75 1.32 -2.11
C PHE A 18 -11.67 2.84 -2.00
N ARG A 19 -12.64 3.57 -2.59
CA ARG A 19 -12.70 5.03 -2.48
C ARG A 19 -12.98 5.50 -1.06
N TYR A 20 -13.86 4.81 -0.33
CA TYR A 20 -14.12 5.10 1.07
C TYR A 20 -12.85 4.97 1.93
N LEU A 21 -12.10 3.87 1.77
CA LEU A 21 -10.83 3.69 2.47
C LEU A 21 -9.84 4.82 2.16
N LEU A 22 -9.73 5.25 0.90
CA LEU A 22 -8.86 6.36 0.51
C LEU A 22 -9.32 7.72 1.07
N SER A 23 -10.60 7.87 1.44
CA SER A 23 -11.09 9.09 2.12
C SER A 23 -10.96 9.06 3.64
N LEU A 24 -10.68 7.88 4.23
CA LEU A 24 -10.62 7.70 5.68
C LEU A 24 -9.28 8.07 6.31
N PHE A 25 -8.32 8.58 5.53
CA PHE A 25 -7.10 9.11 6.14
C PHE A 25 -7.46 10.33 6.98
N VAL A 26 -7.25 10.19 8.27
CA VAL A 26 -7.44 11.19 9.30
C VAL A 26 -6.27 11.12 10.26
N SER A 27 -5.94 12.25 10.87
CA SER A 27 -5.05 12.31 12.02
C SER A 27 -5.79 13.00 13.16
N HIS A 28 -5.29 12.84 14.38
CA HIS A 28 -5.65 13.75 15.46
C HIS A 28 -5.17 15.18 15.14
N SER A 29 -5.67 16.15 15.92
CA SER A 29 -5.20 17.54 15.96
C SER A 29 -3.71 17.64 15.64
N ALA A 30 -3.35 18.49 14.66
CA ALA A 30 -1.97 18.69 14.25
C ALA A 30 -1.11 19.01 15.48
N ASP A 31 -0.32 18.05 15.95
CA ASP A 31 0.76 18.35 16.87
C ASP A 31 1.83 19.05 16.03
N MET A 32 1.75 20.38 16.00
CA MET A 32 2.73 21.23 15.32
C MET A 32 4.01 21.39 16.15
N SER A 33 4.06 20.81 17.36
CA SER A 33 5.27 20.82 18.16
C SER A 33 6.26 19.79 17.64
N TYR A 34 7.49 20.23 17.39
CA TYR A 34 8.61 19.32 17.16
C TYR A 34 8.71 18.34 18.33
N ARG A 35 8.42 17.05 18.09
CA ARG A 35 8.69 15.99 19.09
C ARG A 35 9.59 14.94 18.46
N ALA A 36 10.74 14.76 19.08
CA ALA A 36 11.76 13.78 18.70
C ALA A 36 11.36 12.31 19.00
N LYS A 37 10.06 11.95 19.00
CA LYS A 37 9.63 10.58 19.29
C LYS A 37 10.21 9.63 18.25
N PHE A 38 10.11 10.02 16.97
CA PHE A 38 10.78 9.38 15.86
C PHE A 38 11.16 10.45 14.83
N THR A 39 12.42 10.43 14.36
CA THR A 39 12.90 11.38 13.36
C THR A 39 13.35 10.63 12.13
N LEU A 40 12.71 10.89 11.00
CA LEU A 40 13.23 10.47 9.70
C LEU A 40 14.42 11.36 9.36
N SER A 41 15.57 10.77 8.99
CA SER A 41 16.74 11.55 8.61
C SER A 41 16.48 12.36 7.33
N HIS A 42 17.24 13.45 7.16
CA HIS A 42 17.19 14.24 5.94
C HIS A 42 17.47 13.37 4.69
N ASP A 43 18.50 12.52 4.74
CA ASP A 43 18.86 11.64 3.62
C ASP A 43 17.75 10.64 3.26
N ASP A 44 17.06 10.08 4.25
CA ASP A 44 15.96 9.16 3.99
C ASP A 44 14.75 9.92 3.43
N ALA A 45 14.43 11.10 3.96
CA ALA A 45 13.38 11.96 3.44
C ALA A 45 13.66 12.39 1.98
N GLU A 46 14.91 12.75 1.67
CA GLU A 46 15.30 13.18 0.33
C GLU A 46 15.17 12.03 -0.67
N LYS A 47 15.57 10.81 -0.32
CA LYS A 47 15.33 9.62 -1.14
C LYS A 47 13.84 9.40 -1.41
N LEU A 48 12.98 9.53 -0.40
CA LEU A 48 11.53 9.41 -0.57
C LEU A 48 10.96 10.53 -1.46
N ARG A 49 11.48 11.75 -1.34
CA ARG A 49 11.07 12.92 -2.14
C ARG A 49 11.42 12.72 -3.62
N ILE A 50 12.66 12.33 -3.91
CA ILE A 50 13.13 12.02 -5.27
C ILE A 50 12.27 10.93 -5.90
N ASN A 51 11.87 9.92 -5.13
CA ASN A 51 10.98 8.85 -5.57
C ASN A 51 9.49 9.23 -5.58
N ASN A 52 9.15 10.50 -5.35
CA ASN A 52 7.77 11.02 -5.39
C ASN A 52 6.81 10.31 -4.42
N ILE A 53 7.35 9.82 -3.29
CA ILE A 53 6.60 9.19 -2.19
C ILE A 53 6.09 10.26 -1.23
N ILE A 54 6.88 11.31 -1.02
CA ILE A 54 6.55 12.47 -0.18
C ILE A 54 6.82 13.77 -0.94
N ALA A 55 6.27 14.89 -0.48
CA ALA A 55 6.59 16.22 -0.98
C ALA A 55 6.73 17.24 0.16
N PRO A 56 7.56 18.28 -0.03
CA PRO A 56 7.61 19.39 0.90
C PRO A 56 6.24 20.08 0.97
N ILE A 57 5.89 20.60 2.14
CA ILE A 57 4.68 21.37 2.35
C ILE A 57 4.95 22.61 3.19
N HIS A 58 4.09 23.61 3.04
CA HIS A 58 4.08 24.76 3.93
C HIS A 58 3.31 24.43 5.21
N HIS A 59 3.71 25.09 6.29
CA HIS A 59 3.10 24.92 7.60
C HIS A 59 1.59 25.22 7.60
N SER A 60 1.12 26.16 6.77
CA SER A 60 -0.31 26.49 6.60
C SER A 60 -1.14 25.36 5.96
N GLN A 61 -0.49 24.35 5.38
CA GLN A 61 -1.16 23.21 4.74
C GLN A 61 -1.31 22.01 5.68
N ILE A 62 -0.74 22.07 6.87
CA ILE A 62 -0.78 20.99 7.86
C ILE A 62 -2.20 20.88 8.40
N GLN A 63 -2.83 19.73 8.16
CA GLN A 63 -4.12 19.37 8.74
C GLN A 63 -3.99 18.19 9.69
N GLY A 64 -2.78 17.64 9.82
CA GLY A 64 -2.55 16.41 10.52
C GLY A 64 -1.12 15.95 10.60
N PHE A 65 -0.85 15.04 11.55
CA PHE A 65 0.51 14.57 11.83
C PHE A 65 0.64 13.05 11.71
N ALA A 66 1.81 12.61 11.25
CA ALA A 66 2.24 11.25 11.01
C ALA A 66 3.67 11.04 11.57
N TRP A 67 3.97 9.83 12.04
CA TRP A 67 5.27 9.51 12.64
C TRP A 67 6.08 8.53 11.79
N PRO A 68 6.74 8.94 10.70
CA PRO A 68 7.57 8.03 9.92
C PRO A 68 8.90 7.77 10.60
N PHE A 69 9.41 6.56 10.42
CA PHE A 69 10.74 6.16 10.84
C PHE A 69 11.32 5.12 9.88
N CYS A 70 12.63 4.96 9.89
CA CYS A 70 13.32 3.93 9.12
C CYS A 70 13.78 2.80 10.02
N VAL A 71 13.48 1.57 9.61
CA VAL A 71 14.02 0.35 10.20
C VAL A 71 15.19 -0.14 9.35
N ALA A 72 16.28 -0.55 9.99
CA ALA A 72 17.36 -1.26 9.33
C ALA A 72 17.04 -2.76 9.31
N GLU A 73 16.92 -3.33 8.13
CA GLU A 73 16.68 -4.76 7.91
C GLU A 73 17.93 -5.42 7.33
N LEU A 74 18.39 -6.51 7.93
CA LEU A 74 19.42 -7.34 7.32
C LEU A 74 18.79 -8.23 6.23
N LYS A 75 19.31 -8.12 5.00
CA LYS A 75 18.95 -8.98 3.86
C LYS A 75 20.18 -9.74 3.37
N LYS A 76 19.98 -10.71 2.48
CA LYS A 76 21.08 -11.46 1.83
C LYS A 76 22.10 -10.55 1.16
N ALA A 77 21.65 -9.43 0.57
CA ALA A 77 22.49 -8.44 -0.09
C ALA A 77 23.04 -7.35 0.86
N GLY A 78 22.88 -7.51 2.18
CA GLY A 78 23.31 -6.54 3.19
C GLY A 78 22.17 -5.77 3.85
N TRP A 79 22.53 -4.69 4.55
CA TRP A 79 21.57 -3.84 5.27
C TRP A 79 20.73 -3.01 4.32
N ARG A 80 19.42 -3.04 4.52
CA ARG A 80 18.45 -2.21 3.81
C ARG A 80 17.70 -1.35 4.81
N ARG A 81 17.57 -0.05 4.52
CA ARG A 81 16.67 0.84 5.27
C ARG A 81 15.27 0.76 4.67
N ARG A 82 14.26 0.58 5.51
CA ARG A 82 12.84 0.60 5.12
C ARG A 82 12.09 1.61 5.96
N MET A 83 11.52 2.62 5.31
CA MET A 83 10.61 3.54 5.97
C MET A 83 9.26 2.85 6.24
N THR A 84 8.72 3.09 7.44
CA THR A 84 7.36 2.72 7.84
C THR A 84 6.77 3.84 8.70
N LEU A 85 5.44 3.86 8.81
CA LEU A 85 4.71 4.81 9.63
C LEU A 85 4.39 4.19 11.00
N TRP A 86 4.70 4.90 12.08
CA TRP A 86 4.09 4.67 13.38
C TRP A 86 2.69 5.28 13.39
N SER A 87 1.69 4.44 13.15
CA SER A 87 0.33 4.87 12.83
C SER A 87 -0.61 4.83 14.03
N GLN A 88 -0.13 4.54 15.25
CA GLN A 88 -0.99 4.25 16.41
C GLN A 88 -2.08 5.31 16.61
N GLU A 89 -1.72 6.59 16.65
CA GLU A 89 -2.67 7.69 16.85
C GLU A 89 -3.68 7.79 15.71
N GLY A 90 -3.23 7.79 14.45
CA GLY A 90 -4.13 7.79 13.28
C GLY A 90 -5.06 6.57 13.23
N ASN A 91 -4.55 5.39 13.58
CA ASN A 91 -5.33 4.16 13.64
C ASN A 91 -6.42 4.21 14.71
N LEU A 92 -6.13 4.79 15.88
CA LEU A 92 -7.13 5.00 16.93
C LEU A 92 -8.26 5.88 16.42
N VAL A 93 -7.95 7.00 15.76
CA VAL A 93 -8.98 7.89 15.19
C VAL A 93 -9.84 7.18 14.15
N VAL A 94 -9.21 6.44 13.24
CA VAL A 94 -9.90 5.67 12.21
C VAL A 94 -10.83 4.63 12.83
N ARG A 95 -10.40 3.95 13.90
CA ARG A 95 -11.24 2.96 14.59
C ARG A 95 -12.36 3.61 15.39
N ASP A 96 -12.05 4.64 16.17
CA ASP A 96 -12.94 5.17 17.20
C ASP A 96 -13.94 6.18 16.59
N ILE A 97 -13.54 6.98 15.60
CA ILE A 97 -14.43 7.94 14.92
C ILE A 97 -15.17 7.30 13.75
N HIS A 98 -14.47 6.53 12.91
CA HIS A 98 -15.08 5.97 11.69
C HIS A 98 -15.58 4.54 11.86
N GLY A 99 -15.46 3.95 13.06
CA GLY A 99 -15.87 2.56 13.32
C GLY A 99 -15.16 1.56 12.42
N TYR A 100 -13.97 1.90 11.92
CA TYR A 100 -13.31 1.07 10.92
C TYR A 100 -12.82 -0.23 11.54
N THR A 101 -13.36 -1.32 11.00
CA THR A 101 -12.86 -2.68 11.19
C THR A 101 -12.60 -3.30 9.82
N PRO A 102 -11.44 -3.90 9.57
CA PRO A 102 -11.16 -4.55 8.29
C PRO A 102 -12.11 -5.76 8.13
N PRO A 103 -12.99 -5.78 7.11
CA PRO A 103 -13.87 -6.91 6.85
C PRO A 103 -13.10 -8.09 6.24
N LEU A 104 -11.95 -7.79 5.62
CA LEU A 104 -11.05 -8.77 5.04
C LEU A 104 -10.20 -9.39 6.15
N ASN A 105 -10.24 -10.72 6.27
CA ASN A 105 -9.41 -11.45 7.21
C ASN A 105 -7.97 -11.59 6.68
N LEU A 106 -7.28 -10.46 6.55
CA LEU A 106 -5.90 -10.39 6.00
C LEU A 106 -4.87 -11.09 6.90
N TYR A 107 -5.22 -11.33 8.16
CA TYR A 107 -4.40 -12.04 9.14
C TYR A 107 -4.24 -13.53 8.81
N ASN A 108 -5.23 -14.13 8.14
CA ASN A 108 -5.19 -15.53 7.74
C ASN A 108 -4.98 -15.67 6.23
N ARG A 109 -3.72 -15.80 5.83
CA ARG A 109 -3.30 -16.02 4.43
C ARG A 109 -3.99 -17.21 3.78
N ILE A 110 -4.28 -18.29 4.52
CA ILE A 110 -4.87 -19.51 3.98
C ILE A 110 -6.22 -19.23 3.30
N LYS A 111 -6.99 -18.24 3.77
CA LYS A 111 -8.26 -17.83 3.16
C LYS A 111 -8.13 -17.22 1.76
N TYR A 112 -6.92 -16.86 1.36
CA TYR A 112 -6.61 -16.31 0.05
C TYR A 112 -5.78 -17.25 -0.82
N LEU A 113 -5.51 -18.47 -0.34
CA LEU A 113 -4.84 -19.51 -1.09
C LEU A 113 -5.86 -20.58 -1.48
N SER A 114 -5.91 -20.91 -2.76
CA SER A 114 -6.62 -22.09 -3.24
C SER A 114 -6.08 -23.36 -2.58
N SER A 115 -6.99 -24.22 -2.13
CA SER A 115 -6.69 -25.57 -1.64
C SER A 115 -6.56 -26.58 -2.78
N VAL A 116 -6.09 -26.13 -3.94
CA VAL A 116 -6.03 -26.92 -5.17
C VAL A 116 -4.60 -27.39 -5.38
N TRP A 117 -4.41 -28.70 -5.51
CA TRP A 117 -3.17 -29.27 -6.02
C TRP A 117 -3.24 -29.30 -7.55
N ILE A 118 -2.46 -28.45 -8.21
CA ILE A 118 -2.32 -28.47 -9.66
C ILE A 118 -0.97 -29.11 -9.98
N GLY A 119 -0.98 -30.18 -10.78
CA GLY A 119 0.22 -30.89 -11.24
C GLY A 119 1.01 -30.12 -12.31
N GLY A 120 1.41 -28.88 -12.01
CA GLY A 120 2.15 -28.00 -12.91
C GLY A 120 2.85 -26.85 -12.18
N PRO A 121 3.55 -25.96 -12.90
CA PRO A 121 4.36 -24.92 -12.28
C PRO A 121 3.55 -23.79 -11.67
N ALA A 122 4.18 -23.07 -10.74
CA ALA A 122 3.64 -21.89 -10.09
C ALA A 122 4.50 -20.66 -10.40
N LEU A 123 3.88 -19.59 -10.90
CA LEU A 123 4.51 -18.28 -11.01
C LEU A 123 4.21 -17.47 -9.75
N ARG A 124 5.27 -16.96 -9.11
CA ARG A 124 5.16 -16.08 -7.95
C ARG A 124 5.46 -14.65 -8.35
N ILE A 125 4.59 -13.74 -7.94
CA ILE A 125 4.69 -12.31 -8.19
C ILE A 125 4.77 -11.61 -6.83
N ASP A 126 5.74 -10.71 -6.68
CA ASP A 126 5.94 -9.88 -5.50
C ASP A 126 6.13 -8.43 -5.95
N LEU A 127 5.15 -7.56 -5.64
CA LEU A 127 5.22 -6.15 -5.99
C LEU A 127 6.17 -5.39 -5.06
N LYS A 128 7.39 -5.12 -5.55
CA LYS A 128 8.34 -4.27 -4.81
C LYS A 128 7.77 -2.87 -4.57
N ALA A 129 7.93 -2.40 -3.33
CA ALA A 129 7.44 -1.09 -2.89
C ALA A 129 5.95 -0.85 -3.20
N SER A 130 5.16 -1.94 -3.20
CA SER A 130 3.74 -2.01 -3.56
C SER A 130 2.91 -0.84 -3.06
N PHE A 131 2.92 -0.56 -1.75
CA PHE A 131 2.11 0.48 -1.14
C PHE A 131 2.39 1.86 -1.77
N TYR A 132 3.66 2.17 -2.05
CA TYR A 132 4.05 3.46 -2.63
C TYR A 132 3.61 3.63 -4.10
N GLN A 133 3.09 2.59 -4.74
CA GLN A 133 2.53 2.70 -6.09
C GLN A 133 1.15 3.38 -6.10
N ILE A 134 0.44 3.37 -4.97
CA ILE A 134 -0.93 3.88 -4.80
C ILE A 134 -0.87 5.35 -4.38
N PRO A 135 -1.25 6.32 -5.25
CA PRO A 135 -1.37 7.71 -4.85
C PRO A 135 -2.53 7.92 -3.88
N ILE A 136 -2.39 8.92 -3.00
CA ILE A 136 -3.46 9.40 -2.13
C ILE A 136 -3.87 10.82 -2.53
N SER A 137 -5.09 11.23 -2.15
CA SER A 137 -5.60 12.58 -2.45
C SER A 137 -4.79 13.65 -1.72
N LYS A 138 -4.86 14.90 -2.20
CA LYS A 138 -4.22 16.04 -1.51
C LYS A 138 -4.77 16.25 -0.10
N ASP A 139 -6.06 15.99 0.10
CA ASP A 139 -6.70 16.04 1.42
C ASP A 139 -6.12 14.98 2.37
N ALA A 140 -6.04 13.72 1.94
CA ALA A 140 -5.39 12.64 2.71
C ALA A 140 -3.91 12.94 2.97
N SER A 141 -3.21 13.50 1.98
CA SER A 141 -1.81 13.92 2.06
C SER A 141 -1.58 14.96 3.17
N ASN A 142 -2.43 15.99 3.23
CA ASN A 142 -2.33 17.07 4.24
C ASN A 142 -2.64 16.60 5.68
N LYS A 143 -3.23 15.41 5.83
CA LYS A 143 -3.48 14.76 7.14
C LYS A 143 -2.34 13.82 7.55
N LEU A 144 -1.43 13.52 6.65
CA LEU A 144 -0.28 12.65 6.86
C LEU A 144 1.01 13.44 6.69
N THR A 145 1.17 14.48 7.51
CA THR A 145 2.35 15.35 7.46
C THR A 145 3.33 15.06 8.59
N PHE A 146 4.60 15.37 8.40
CA PHE A 146 5.63 15.09 9.38
C PHE A 146 6.84 16.00 9.19
N TRP A 147 7.62 16.12 10.26
CA TRP A 147 8.92 16.76 10.24
C TRP A 147 10.02 15.73 9.96
N ALA A 148 10.97 16.06 9.07
CA ALA A 148 12.17 15.26 8.85
C ALA A 148 13.44 16.11 8.91
N GLY A 149 14.53 15.53 9.41
CA GLY A 149 15.80 16.22 9.67
C GLY A 149 15.97 16.67 11.12
N SER A 150 16.98 17.50 11.39
CA SER A 150 17.22 18.05 12.73
C SER A 150 16.15 19.07 13.11
N ARG A 151 16.16 19.55 14.35
CA ARG A 151 15.25 20.60 14.81
C ARG A 151 15.47 21.92 14.06
N GLU A 152 16.71 22.23 13.73
CA GLU A 152 17.14 23.50 13.15
C GLU A 152 17.07 23.48 11.61
N ASN A 153 17.42 22.34 10.99
CA ASN A 153 17.59 22.23 9.53
C ASN A 153 16.59 21.25 8.89
N GLY A 154 15.54 20.87 9.61
CA GLY A 154 14.51 19.98 9.09
C GLY A 154 13.49 20.71 8.22
N SER A 155 12.53 19.95 7.71
CA SER A 155 11.45 20.47 6.88
C SER A 155 10.17 19.66 7.04
N TRP A 156 9.04 20.29 6.73
CA TRP A 156 7.74 19.65 6.71
C TRP A 156 7.49 18.95 5.38
N TYR A 157 7.03 17.70 5.48
CA TYR A 157 6.67 16.87 4.34
C TYR A 157 5.27 16.30 4.51
N ALA A 158 4.64 15.96 3.39
CA ALA A 158 3.41 15.19 3.34
C ALA A 158 3.57 13.96 2.46
N PHE A 159 2.89 12.87 2.83
CA PHE A 159 2.81 11.68 1.99
C PHE A 159 2.04 11.97 0.70
N LYS A 160 2.57 11.54 -0.45
CA LYS A 160 1.86 11.53 -1.75
C LYS A 160 1.34 10.14 -2.12
N ARG A 161 1.87 9.12 -1.47
CA ARG A 161 1.57 7.72 -1.71
C ARG A 161 1.15 7.04 -0.42
N LEU A 162 0.43 5.93 -0.55
CA LEU A 162 -0.07 5.15 0.57
C LEU A 162 1.09 4.73 1.50
N PRO A 163 1.10 5.16 2.78
CA PRO A 163 2.19 4.81 3.69
C PRO A 163 2.08 3.35 4.15
N MET A 164 3.22 2.69 4.31
CA MET A 164 3.30 1.43 5.04
C MET A 164 3.07 1.68 6.53
N GLY A 165 2.35 0.78 7.20
CA GLY A 165 2.12 0.85 8.65
C GLY A 165 0.74 1.39 9.06
N HIS A 166 0.00 2.10 8.20
CA HIS A 166 -1.36 2.56 8.50
C HIS A 166 -2.39 1.41 8.41
N ILE A 167 -3.41 1.38 9.29
CA ILE A 167 -4.39 0.28 9.37
C ILE A 167 -5.22 0.08 8.10
N LEU A 168 -5.40 1.15 7.31
CA LEU A 168 -6.12 1.11 6.02
C LEU A 168 -5.28 0.50 4.90
N SER A 169 -3.95 0.62 4.98
CA SER A 169 -3.05 0.30 3.87
C SER A 169 -3.12 -1.16 3.43
N PRO A 170 -3.18 -2.17 4.33
CA PRO A 170 -3.31 -3.57 3.93
C PRO A 170 -4.59 -3.87 3.14
N GLU A 171 -5.75 -3.33 3.55
CA GLU A 171 -7.01 -3.56 2.83
C GLU A 171 -6.99 -2.89 1.45
N ILE A 172 -6.48 -1.65 1.38
CA ILE A 172 -6.30 -0.94 0.12
C ILE A 172 -5.38 -1.74 -0.82
N MET A 173 -4.27 -2.27 -0.30
CA MET A 173 -3.33 -3.08 -1.08
C MET A 173 -3.97 -4.39 -1.57
N GLN A 174 -4.64 -5.13 -0.69
CA GLN A 174 -5.34 -6.35 -1.07
C GLN A 174 -6.35 -6.09 -2.20
N ILE A 175 -7.17 -5.04 -2.06
CA ILE A 175 -8.16 -4.71 -3.09
C ILE A 175 -7.45 -4.36 -4.41
N ALA A 176 -6.38 -3.56 -4.37
CA ALA A 176 -5.65 -3.18 -5.56
C ALA A 176 -5.02 -4.39 -6.26
N MET A 177 -4.31 -5.24 -5.52
CA MET A 177 -3.66 -6.43 -6.07
C MET A 177 -4.67 -7.44 -6.60
N SER A 178 -5.71 -7.78 -5.84
CA SER A 178 -6.75 -8.70 -6.29
C SER A 178 -7.48 -8.18 -7.54
N THR A 179 -7.68 -6.86 -7.64
CA THR A 179 -8.26 -6.23 -8.85
C THR A 179 -7.31 -6.35 -10.05
N LEU A 180 -6.02 -6.04 -9.88
CA LEU A 180 -5.00 -6.13 -10.95
C LEU A 180 -4.83 -7.57 -11.47
N MET A 181 -4.88 -8.53 -10.54
CA MET A 181 -4.77 -9.95 -10.82
C MET A 181 -6.06 -10.58 -11.35
N GLY A 182 -7.14 -9.81 -11.41
CA GLY A 182 -8.39 -10.23 -12.03
C GLY A 182 -9.22 -11.21 -11.22
N ASP A 183 -9.16 -11.13 -9.89
CA ASP A 183 -10.02 -11.90 -8.98
C ASP A 183 -11.49 -11.48 -9.12
N GLU A 184 -12.36 -12.44 -9.46
CA GLU A 184 -13.79 -12.21 -9.73
C GLU A 184 -14.54 -11.51 -8.59
N ARG A 185 -14.08 -11.64 -7.34
CA ARG A 185 -14.68 -10.97 -6.18
C ARG A 185 -14.43 -9.46 -6.22
N PHE A 186 -13.37 -9.02 -6.89
CA PHE A 186 -12.87 -7.65 -6.89
C PHE A 186 -13.07 -6.92 -8.22
N THR A 187 -12.95 -7.63 -9.36
CA THR A 187 -13.01 -7.05 -10.71
C THR A 187 -14.28 -7.43 -11.49
N LYS A 188 -14.64 -6.62 -12.49
CA LYS A 188 -15.64 -6.92 -13.53
C LYS A 188 -15.06 -7.74 -14.67
N HIS A 189 -13.74 -7.70 -14.84
CA HIS A 189 -13.02 -8.35 -15.94
C HIS A 189 -12.13 -9.43 -15.36
N THR A 190 -12.70 -10.61 -15.19
CA THR A 190 -11.98 -11.74 -14.61
C THR A 190 -10.85 -12.17 -15.54
N VAL A 191 -9.65 -12.35 -14.98
CA VAL A 191 -8.47 -12.84 -15.72
C VAL A 191 -8.43 -14.38 -15.74
N THR A 192 -9.36 -15.05 -15.04
CA THR A 192 -9.56 -16.51 -15.11
C THR A 192 -10.10 -16.91 -16.48
N LYS A 193 -9.24 -16.86 -17.49
CA LYS A 193 -9.40 -17.51 -18.78
C LYS A 193 -8.70 -18.88 -18.69
N GLY A 194 -9.46 -19.94 -18.47
CA GLY A 194 -8.99 -21.33 -18.55
C GLY A 194 -8.27 -21.86 -17.30
N ASP A 195 -7.35 -22.82 -17.52
CA ASP A 195 -6.66 -23.72 -16.57
C ASP A 195 -5.69 -23.03 -15.57
N VAL A 196 -6.05 -21.84 -15.09
CA VAL A 196 -5.19 -21.01 -14.24
C VAL A 196 -5.92 -20.63 -12.95
N VAL A 197 -5.27 -20.88 -11.82
CA VAL A 197 -5.73 -20.44 -10.50
C VAL A 197 -4.84 -19.31 -10.01
N ILE A 198 -5.46 -18.19 -9.60
CA ILE A 198 -4.76 -17.00 -9.15
C ILE A 198 -5.11 -16.72 -7.70
N ASP A 199 -4.10 -16.78 -6.85
CA ASP A 199 -4.18 -16.44 -5.43
C ASP A 199 -3.50 -15.10 -5.17
N THR A 200 -4.10 -14.25 -4.34
CA THR A 200 -3.54 -12.92 -4.02
C THR A 200 -3.60 -12.66 -2.52
N TRP A 201 -2.48 -12.23 -1.93
CA TRP A 201 -2.43 -11.83 -0.53
C TRP A 201 -1.56 -10.59 -0.38
N LEU A 202 -2.18 -9.47 -0.02
CA LEU A 202 -1.56 -8.15 0.02
C LEU A 202 -0.88 -7.83 -1.33
N ASP A 203 0.44 -7.74 -1.36
CA ASP A 203 1.26 -7.45 -2.52
C ASP A 203 1.89 -8.69 -3.19
N ASP A 204 1.62 -9.87 -2.64
CA ASP A 204 1.99 -11.15 -3.24
C ASP A 204 0.86 -11.70 -4.11
N ALA A 205 1.23 -12.35 -5.22
CA ALA A 205 0.35 -13.23 -5.95
C ALA A 205 1.04 -14.54 -6.36
N ARG A 206 0.21 -15.57 -6.53
CA ARG A 206 0.60 -16.87 -7.03
C ARG A 206 -0.34 -17.25 -8.16
N ILE A 207 0.22 -17.54 -9.33
CA ILE A 207 -0.49 -18.06 -10.49
C ILE A 207 -0.11 -19.53 -10.66
N LEU A 208 -1.09 -20.43 -10.64
CA LEU A 208 -0.93 -21.87 -10.81
C LEU A 208 -1.54 -22.31 -12.13
N SER A 209 -0.89 -23.22 -12.86
CA SER A 209 -1.48 -23.86 -14.04
C SER A 209 -0.91 -25.26 -14.25
N SER A 210 -1.69 -26.16 -14.85
CA SER A 210 -1.20 -27.46 -15.31
C SER A 210 -0.27 -27.35 -16.52
N SER A 211 -0.30 -26.21 -17.23
CA SER A 211 0.50 -25.95 -18.42
C SER A 211 1.68 -25.03 -18.13
N ALA A 212 2.90 -25.57 -18.27
CA ALA A 212 4.13 -24.78 -18.19
C ALA A 212 4.18 -23.68 -19.26
N ARG A 213 3.70 -23.97 -20.48
CA ARG A 213 3.63 -22.99 -21.57
C ARG A 213 2.74 -21.80 -21.21
N THR A 214 1.63 -22.04 -20.50
CA THR A 214 0.75 -20.97 -20.01
C THR A 214 1.47 -20.07 -19.03
N ILE A 215 2.20 -20.65 -18.06
CA ILE A 215 2.98 -19.90 -17.08
C ILE A 215 4.07 -19.05 -17.76
N THR A 216 4.87 -19.62 -18.66
CA THR A 216 5.92 -18.88 -19.36
C THR A 216 5.37 -17.70 -20.18
N ARG A 217 4.21 -17.87 -20.82
CA ARG A 217 3.56 -16.77 -21.54
C ARG A 217 3.12 -15.65 -20.60
N LEU A 218 2.49 -16.00 -19.47
CA LEU A 218 2.03 -15.01 -18.48
C LEU A 218 3.21 -14.24 -17.87
N GLU A 219 4.32 -14.91 -17.58
CA GLU A 219 5.54 -14.26 -17.09
C GLU A 219 6.09 -13.23 -18.10
N GLN A 220 6.11 -13.58 -19.38
CA GLN A 220 6.51 -12.65 -20.45
C GLN A 220 5.57 -11.45 -20.56
N ASP A 221 4.26 -11.67 -20.48
CA ASP A 221 3.26 -10.60 -20.56
C ASP A 221 3.33 -9.63 -19.37
N ILE A 222 3.65 -10.14 -18.18
CA ILE A 222 3.82 -9.33 -16.97
C ILE A 222 5.13 -8.53 -17.03
N THR A 223 6.22 -9.13 -17.50
CA THR A 223 7.54 -8.49 -17.53
C THR A 223 7.68 -7.43 -18.62
N ARG A 224 6.84 -7.49 -19.66
CA ARG A 224 6.83 -6.52 -20.78
C ARG A 224 6.07 -5.21 -20.48
N ARG A 225 5.35 -5.12 -19.36
CA ARG A 225 4.55 -3.94 -18.96
C ARG A 225 5.29 -3.08 -17.96
#